data_AF-A0A961TAR9-F1
#
_entry.id   AF-A0A961TAR9-F1
#
_cell.length_a   1.000
_cell.length_b   1.000
_cell.length_c   1.000
_cell.angle_alpha   90.00
_cell.angle_beta   90.00
_cell.angle_gamma   90.00
#
_symmetry.space_group_name_H-M   'P 1'
#
loop_
_entity.id
_entity.type
_entity.pdbx_description
1 polymer ?
#
loop_
_entity_poly.entity_id
_entity_poly.type
_entity_poly.pdbx_seq_one_letter_code
_entity_poly.pdbx_strand_id
1 'polypeptide(L)'
;EVENDRYEVKANGKTAGIVDMFAPGRGEATSAGAVRPDTVLSSINQVVYSGKDEKSTLDMTFVDGTVDKVDLKTNKPKDKSGPKWIPVKPEDLKAVIDPASTLVIPVPPQEANNGHKVCDRTLNIYDGDARYNMALTYKRTQLVKTDGYGGYAYVCKLKYVPISGHKRGQKNIKYMAANEGMELWLAPIAKRPVFTVIRVEVPTWLGQVTALPVKFRSNAQ
;
A
#
# COMPACT_ATOMS: atom_id res chain seq x y z
N GLU A 1 -11.21 -1.37 9.07
CA GLU A 1 -12.08 -2.26 9.86
C GLU A 1 -11.76 -3.70 9.50
N VAL A 2 -11.77 -4.60 10.49
CA VAL A 2 -11.58 -6.03 10.29
C VAL A 2 -12.58 -6.76 11.17
N GLU A 3 -13.46 -7.55 10.56
CA GLU A 3 -14.54 -8.27 11.22
C GLU A 3 -14.92 -9.52 10.39
N ASN A 4 -15.19 -10.65 11.05
CA ASN A 4 -15.67 -11.89 10.40
C ASN A 4 -14.86 -12.30 9.15
N ASP A 5 -13.53 -12.31 9.27
CA ASP A 5 -12.59 -12.60 8.18
C ASP A 5 -12.77 -11.71 6.94
N ARG A 6 -13.29 -10.50 7.13
CA ARG A 6 -13.39 -9.46 6.12
C ARG A 6 -12.65 -8.23 6.58
N TYR A 7 -12.18 -7.45 5.61
CA TYR A 7 -11.62 -6.15 5.87
C TYR A 7 -12.29 -5.09 5.01
N GLU A 8 -12.33 -3.88 5.54
CA GLU A 8 -12.63 -2.67 4.80
C GLU A 8 -11.63 -1.59 5.22
N VAL A 9 -10.96 -0.99 4.25
CA VAL A 9 -10.01 0.11 4.41
C VAL A 9 -10.59 1.31 3.72
N LYS A 10 -10.73 2.41 4.46
CA LYS A 10 -11.00 3.74 3.93
C LYS A 10 -9.83 4.63 4.31
N ALA A 11 -9.17 5.19 3.31
CA ALA A 11 -8.08 6.14 3.47
C ALA A 11 -8.45 7.44 2.77
N ASN A 12 -8.17 8.56 3.41
CA ASN A 12 -8.28 9.87 2.80
C ASN A 12 -7.03 10.68 3.18
N GLY A 13 -6.53 11.45 2.25
CA GLY A 13 -5.28 12.17 2.40
C GLY A 13 -5.29 13.46 1.60
N LYS A 14 -4.47 14.40 2.04
CA LYS A 14 -4.17 15.62 1.29
C LYS A 14 -2.70 15.98 1.45
N THR A 15 -2.14 16.65 0.47
CA THR A 15 -0.84 17.29 0.61
C THR A 15 -0.90 18.35 1.72
N ALA A 16 0.24 18.57 2.38
CA ALA A 16 0.38 19.54 3.45
C ALA A 16 1.75 20.22 3.38
N GLY A 17 1.88 21.36 4.07
CA GLY A 17 3.11 22.14 4.13
C GLY A 17 3.49 22.76 2.78
N ILE A 18 4.79 22.93 2.55
CA ILE A 18 5.32 23.58 1.33
C ILE A 18 4.93 22.83 0.05
N VAL A 19 4.78 21.51 0.11
CA VAL A 19 4.36 20.69 -1.04
C VAL A 19 2.96 21.07 -1.51
N ASP A 20 2.04 21.36 -0.59
CA ASP A 20 0.66 21.74 -0.92
C ASP A 20 0.57 23.06 -1.70
N MET A 21 1.51 23.99 -1.46
CA MET A 21 1.55 25.27 -2.18
C MET A 21 1.93 25.10 -3.67
N PHE A 22 2.79 24.14 -3.98
CA PHE A 22 3.30 23.92 -5.34
C PHE A 22 2.55 22.82 -6.10
N ALA A 23 2.09 21.79 -5.39
CA ALA A 23 1.44 20.60 -5.94
C ALA A 23 0.30 20.14 -5.01
N PRO A 24 -0.81 20.89 -4.90
CA PRO A 24 -1.93 20.49 -4.09
C PRO A 24 -2.57 19.21 -4.64
N GLY A 25 -2.92 18.29 -3.74
CA GLY A 25 -3.51 17.00 -4.04
C GLY A 25 -4.40 16.50 -2.90
N ARG A 26 -5.53 15.92 -3.26
CA ARG A 26 -6.42 15.17 -2.37
C ARG A 26 -6.63 13.79 -2.95
N GLY A 27 -6.60 12.79 -2.09
CA GLY A 27 -6.81 11.40 -2.47
C GLY A 27 -7.74 10.71 -1.48
N GLU A 28 -8.62 9.86 -2.00
CA GLU A 28 -9.47 8.96 -1.25
C GLU A 28 -9.28 7.56 -1.83
N ALA A 29 -9.20 6.56 -0.97
CA ALA A 29 -9.09 5.17 -1.37
C ALA A 29 -10.02 4.32 -0.50
N THR A 30 -10.78 3.45 -1.14
CA THR A 30 -11.56 2.40 -0.47
C THR A 30 -11.07 1.05 -0.97
N SER A 31 -10.81 0.10 -0.08
CA SER A 31 -10.54 -1.29 -0.43
C SER A 31 -11.30 -2.20 0.51
N ALA A 32 -11.82 -3.30 -0.01
CA ALA A 32 -12.48 -4.30 0.80
C ALA A 32 -12.23 -5.70 0.23
N GLY A 33 -12.29 -6.68 1.11
CA GLY A 33 -12.06 -8.06 0.74
C GLY A 33 -12.05 -9.01 1.93
N ALA A 34 -11.43 -10.17 1.75
CA ALA A 34 -11.33 -11.21 2.76
C ALA A 34 -9.95 -11.25 3.42
N VAL A 35 -9.93 -11.60 4.69
CA VAL A 35 -8.72 -11.93 5.45
C VAL A 35 -8.53 -13.44 5.42
N ARG A 36 -7.33 -13.89 5.07
CA ARG A 36 -6.86 -15.26 5.19
C ARG A 36 -5.73 -15.31 6.23
N PRO A 37 -5.34 -16.50 6.73
CA PRO A 37 -4.36 -16.60 7.82
C PRO A 37 -3.02 -15.89 7.57
N ASP A 38 -2.57 -15.83 6.31
CA ASP A 38 -1.26 -15.33 5.89
C ASP A 38 -1.33 -14.17 4.89
N THR A 39 -2.51 -13.91 4.31
CA THR A 39 -2.69 -12.90 3.26
C THR A 39 -4.10 -12.30 3.27
N VAL A 40 -4.30 -11.23 2.53
CA VAL A 40 -5.61 -10.69 2.21
C VAL A 40 -5.97 -10.99 0.76
N LEU A 41 -7.25 -11.14 0.48
CA LEU A 41 -7.79 -11.23 -0.87
C LEU A 41 -8.61 -9.98 -1.13
N SER A 42 -8.09 -9.09 -1.97
CA SER A 42 -8.84 -7.94 -2.47
C SER A 42 -10.09 -8.43 -3.19
N SER A 43 -11.19 -7.69 -3.06
CA SER A 43 -12.42 -7.89 -3.85
C SER A 43 -12.76 -6.63 -4.63
N ILE A 44 -12.63 -5.47 -3.99
CA ILE A 44 -12.78 -4.16 -4.62
C ILE A 44 -11.66 -3.22 -4.20
N ASN A 45 -11.27 -2.34 -5.11
CA ASN A 45 -10.50 -1.15 -4.78
C ASN A 45 -10.98 0.04 -5.60
N GLN A 46 -11.24 1.16 -4.93
CA GLN A 46 -11.56 2.43 -5.55
C GLN A 46 -10.54 3.46 -5.10
N VAL A 47 -10.03 4.27 -6.02
CA VAL A 47 -9.16 5.42 -5.72
C VAL A 47 -9.66 6.64 -6.46
N VAL A 48 -9.93 7.72 -5.73
CA VAL A 48 -10.27 9.03 -6.29
C VAL A 48 -9.15 9.99 -5.95
N TYR A 49 -8.60 10.64 -6.97
CA TYR A 49 -7.55 11.64 -6.81
C TYR A 49 -7.93 12.93 -7.53
N SER A 50 -7.64 14.05 -6.87
CA SER A 50 -7.86 15.40 -7.37
C SER A 50 -6.69 16.28 -6.96
N GLY A 51 -5.83 16.60 -7.91
CA GLY A 51 -4.75 17.57 -7.79
C GLY A 51 -5.00 18.81 -8.64
N LYS A 52 -3.98 19.68 -8.71
CA LYS A 52 -4.04 20.95 -9.46
C LYS A 52 -4.52 20.79 -10.90
N ASP A 53 -3.88 19.87 -11.62
CA ASP A 53 -4.10 19.67 -13.06
C ASP A 53 -4.54 18.23 -13.39
N GLU A 54 -4.67 17.37 -12.38
CA GLU A 54 -4.91 15.94 -12.54
C GLU A 54 -6.12 15.52 -11.73
N LYS A 55 -7.03 14.79 -12.38
CA LYS A 55 -8.18 14.16 -11.74
C LYS A 55 -8.25 12.74 -12.25
N SER A 56 -8.39 11.80 -11.33
CA SER A 56 -8.57 10.40 -11.70
C SER A 56 -9.50 9.67 -10.75
N THR A 57 -10.28 8.76 -11.31
CA THR A 57 -11.04 7.74 -10.59
C THR A 57 -10.62 6.39 -11.13
N LEU A 58 -10.17 5.52 -10.24
CA LEU A 58 -9.83 4.14 -10.50
C LEU A 58 -10.85 3.26 -9.77
N ASP A 59 -11.44 2.32 -10.49
CA ASP A 59 -12.23 1.23 -9.93
C ASP A 59 -11.62 -0.11 -10.37
N MET A 60 -11.35 -0.99 -9.41
CA MET A 60 -10.83 -2.35 -9.65
C MET A 60 -11.68 -3.39 -8.95
N THR A 61 -11.90 -4.51 -9.62
CA THR A 61 -12.50 -5.72 -9.03
C THR A 61 -11.54 -6.88 -9.13
N PHE A 62 -11.65 -7.80 -8.17
CA PHE A 62 -10.79 -8.97 -8.05
C PHE A 62 -11.63 -10.21 -7.80
N VAL A 63 -11.22 -11.33 -8.37
CA VAL A 63 -11.81 -12.67 -8.15
C VAL A 63 -10.67 -13.63 -7.85
N ASP A 64 -10.72 -14.28 -6.69
CA ASP A 64 -9.74 -15.27 -6.23
C ASP A 64 -8.27 -14.82 -6.39
N GLY A 65 -8.00 -13.57 -5.97
CA GLY A 65 -6.66 -12.97 -6.03
C GLY A 65 -6.21 -12.56 -7.44
N THR A 66 -7.10 -12.57 -8.43
CA THR A 66 -6.83 -12.12 -9.80
C THR A 66 -7.63 -10.86 -10.10
N VAL A 67 -7.02 -9.87 -10.77
CA VAL A 67 -7.72 -8.68 -11.23
C VAL A 67 -8.72 -9.07 -12.33
N ASP A 68 -10.00 -8.74 -12.13
CA ASP A 68 -11.08 -9.03 -13.06
C ASP A 68 -11.37 -7.81 -13.96
N LYS A 69 -11.51 -6.62 -13.36
CA LYS A 69 -11.75 -5.36 -14.09
C LYS A 69 -10.92 -4.23 -13.55
N VAL A 70 -10.58 -3.30 -14.46
CA VAL A 70 -9.92 -2.03 -14.18
C VAL A 70 -10.62 -0.96 -15.01
N ASP A 71 -11.29 -0.02 -14.37
CA ASP A 71 -11.84 1.19 -14.99
C ASP A 71 -11.06 2.40 -14.46
N LEU A 72 -10.21 2.99 -15.29
CA LEU A 72 -9.45 4.20 -14.95
C LEU A 72 -9.96 5.36 -15.81
N LYS A 73 -10.62 6.31 -15.16
CA LYS A 73 -11.02 7.60 -15.75
C LYS A 73 -10.02 8.64 -15.30
N THR A 74 -9.27 9.22 -16.23
CA THR A 74 -8.29 10.27 -15.93
C THR A 74 -8.26 11.34 -17.02
N ASN A 75 -8.04 12.60 -16.63
CA ASN A 75 -7.79 13.69 -17.57
C ASN A 75 -6.33 13.75 -18.07
N LYS A 76 -5.44 12.89 -17.54
CA LYS A 76 -4.02 12.79 -17.90
C LYS A 76 -3.62 11.34 -18.15
N PRO A 77 -4.06 10.73 -19.27
CA PRO A 77 -3.69 9.36 -19.59
C PRO A 77 -2.16 9.26 -19.80
N LYS A 78 -1.56 8.20 -19.26
CA LYS A 78 -0.15 7.89 -19.52
C LYS A 78 0.01 7.37 -20.94
N ASP A 79 1.03 7.86 -21.62
CA ASP A 79 1.48 7.24 -22.86
C ASP A 79 2.16 5.89 -22.57
N LYS A 80 1.41 4.81 -22.84
CA LYS A 80 1.83 3.42 -22.68
C LYS A 80 2.46 2.84 -23.97
N SER A 81 2.79 3.69 -24.95
CA SER A 81 3.38 3.25 -26.21
C SER A 81 4.91 3.24 -26.19
N GLY A 82 5.49 2.54 -27.16
CA GLY A 82 6.92 2.56 -27.45
C GLY A 82 7.72 1.40 -26.88
N PRO A 83 8.94 1.16 -27.41
CA PRO A 83 9.72 -0.05 -27.17
C PRO A 83 10.30 -0.16 -25.76
N LYS A 84 10.21 0.91 -24.96
CA LYS A 84 10.66 0.93 -23.56
C LYS A 84 9.52 0.65 -22.59
N TRP A 85 8.26 0.60 -23.04
CA TRP A 85 7.14 0.25 -22.18
C TRP A 85 7.19 -1.24 -21.84
N ILE A 86 7.08 -1.57 -20.56
CA ILE A 86 6.94 -2.95 -20.10
C ILE A 86 5.45 -3.17 -19.87
N PRO A 87 4.74 -3.89 -20.77
CA PRO A 87 3.29 -4.07 -20.66
C PRO A 87 2.95 -4.96 -19.47
N VAL A 88 1.82 -4.68 -18.83
CA VAL A 88 1.20 -5.57 -17.85
C VAL A 88 0.57 -6.73 -18.61
N LYS A 89 0.90 -7.95 -18.22
CA LYS A 89 0.39 -9.16 -18.87
C LYS A 89 -0.63 -9.87 -17.98
N PRO A 90 -1.49 -10.75 -18.51
CA PRO A 90 -2.49 -11.44 -17.70
C PRO A 90 -1.92 -12.20 -16.49
N GLU A 91 -0.69 -12.72 -16.59
CA GLU A 91 0.01 -13.38 -15.47
C GLU A 91 0.40 -12.42 -14.34
N ASP A 92 0.67 -11.16 -14.65
CA ASP A 92 1.03 -10.13 -13.66
C ASP A 92 -0.15 -9.77 -12.77
N LEU A 93 -1.37 -10.04 -13.24
CA LEU A 93 -2.64 -9.71 -12.58
C LEU A 93 -3.13 -10.82 -11.64
N LYS A 94 -2.37 -11.91 -11.49
CA LYS A 94 -2.71 -13.05 -10.62
C LYS A 94 -1.98 -13.00 -9.29
N ALA A 95 -2.64 -13.49 -8.23
CA ALA A 95 -2.13 -13.49 -6.86
C ALA A 95 -1.61 -12.10 -6.42
N VAL A 96 -2.42 -11.08 -6.71
CA VAL A 96 -2.13 -9.67 -6.37
C VAL A 96 -3.19 -9.10 -5.45
N ILE A 97 -2.79 -8.04 -4.76
CA ILE A 97 -3.64 -7.23 -3.91
C ILE A 97 -3.51 -5.76 -4.31
N ASP A 98 -4.47 -4.93 -3.90
CA ASP A 98 -4.41 -3.48 -4.13
C ASP A 98 -3.56 -2.76 -3.07
N PRO A 99 -3.04 -1.54 -3.33
CA PRO A 99 -2.21 -0.83 -2.37
C PRO A 99 -2.86 -0.57 -1.00
N ALA A 100 -4.17 -0.33 -0.92
CA ALA A 100 -4.83 -0.03 0.35
C ALA A 100 -5.03 -1.29 1.21
N SER A 101 -5.21 -2.46 0.59
CA SER A 101 -5.26 -3.74 1.29
C SER A 101 -3.96 -4.07 2.05
N THR A 102 -2.82 -3.51 1.62
CA THR A 102 -1.52 -3.71 2.29
C THR A 102 -1.49 -3.13 3.72
N LEU A 103 -2.47 -2.30 4.09
CA LEU A 103 -2.63 -1.80 5.45
C LEU A 103 -3.18 -2.86 6.42
N VAL A 104 -3.57 -4.03 5.91
CA VAL A 104 -4.07 -5.18 6.66
C VAL A 104 -3.09 -6.33 6.46
N ILE A 105 -2.31 -6.63 7.50
CA ILE A 105 -1.29 -7.68 7.49
C ILE A 105 -1.72 -8.79 8.44
N PRO A 106 -2.33 -9.89 7.94
CA PRO A 106 -2.72 -11.01 8.77
C PRO A 106 -1.49 -11.72 9.31
N VAL A 107 -1.54 -12.03 10.60
CA VAL A 107 -0.51 -12.77 11.32
C VAL A 107 -1.20 -13.70 12.32
N PRO A 108 -0.96 -15.01 12.25
CA PRO A 108 -1.51 -15.93 13.24
C PRO A 108 -1.14 -15.49 14.67
N PRO A 109 -2.05 -15.58 15.66
CA PRO A 109 -1.81 -15.09 17.02
C PRO A 109 -0.51 -15.62 17.66
N GLN A 110 -0.19 -16.89 17.39
CA GLN A 110 1.03 -17.54 17.87
C GLN A 110 2.32 -16.96 17.28
N GLU A 111 2.24 -16.27 16.14
CA GLU A 111 3.37 -15.65 15.46
C GLU A 111 3.47 -14.13 15.70
N ALA A 112 2.45 -13.53 16.34
CA ALA A 112 2.36 -12.07 16.53
C ALA A 112 3.50 -11.46 17.35
N ASN A 113 4.16 -12.26 18.21
CA ASN A 113 5.30 -11.83 19.01
C ASN A 113 6.66 -12.00 18.30
N ASN A 114 6.66 -12.36 17.02
CA ASN A 114 7.88 -12.54 16.22
C ASN A 114 7.90 -11.55 15.06
N GLY A 115 8.77 -10.54 15.16
CA GLY A 115 8.92 -9.50 14.13
C GLY A 115 9.29 -10.04 12.74
N HIS A 116 10.01 -11.16 12.65
CA HIS A 116 10.28 -11.83 11.37
C HIS A 116 9.02 -12.42 10.76
N LYS A 117 8.14 -13.02 11.56
CA LYS A 117 6.86 -13.54 11.05
C LYS A 117 5.93 -12.41 10.61
N VAL A 118 6.01 -11.25 11.23
CA VAL A 118 5.24 -10.07 10.80
C VAL A 118 5.83 -9.46 9.53
N CYS A 119 7.14 -9.25 9.46
CA CYS A 119 7.76 -8.49 8.38
C CYS A 119 8.24 -9.32 7.19
N ASP A 120 8.74 -10.55 7.34
CA ASP A 120 9.45 -11.26 6.26
C ASP A 120 8.46 -11.86 5.25
N ARG A 121 7.94 -11.00 4.36
CA ARG A 121 6.95 -11.34 3.34
C ARG A 121 7.10 -10.47 2.11
N THR A 122 6.57 -10.95 0.98
CA THR A 122 6.48 -10.17 -0.25
C THR A 122 5.02 -9.85 -0.54
N LEU A 123 4.70 -8.57 -0.66
CA LEU A 123 3.39 -8.11 -1.08
C LEU A 123 3.38 -7.92 -2.60
N ASN A 124 2.52 -8.68 -3.26
CA ASN A 124 2.33 -8.62 -4.71
C ASN A 124 1.27 -7.59 -5.03
N ILE A 125 1.66 -6.40 -5.50
CA ILE A 125 0.73 -5.27 -5.63
C ILE A 125 0.51 -4.92 -7.09
N TYR A 126 -0.76 -4.75 -7.46
CA TYR A 126 -1.17 -4.09 -8.69
C TYR A 126 -2.01 -2.86 -8.34
N ASP A 127 -1.62 -1.69 -8.84
CA ASP A 127 -2.22 -0.40 -8.46
C ASP A 127 -3.19 0.18 -9.49
N GLY A 128 -3.62 -0.62 -10.48
CA GLY A 128 -4.43 -0.18 -11.60
C GLY A 128 -3.64 0.26 -12.82
N ASP A 129 -2.33 0.45 -12.69
CA ASP A 129 -1.44 0.84 -13.79
C ASP A 129 -0.17 -0.01 -13.89
N ALA A 130 0.41 -0.36 -12.75
CA ALA A 130 1.68 -1.06 -12.64
C ALA A 130 1.61 -2.24 -11.67
N ARG A 131 2.40 -3.27 -11.99
CA ARG A 131 2.65 -4.43 -11.12
C ARG A 131 4.02 -4.27 -10.47
N TYR A 132 4.08 -4.43 -9.15
CA TYR A 132 5.33 -4.40 -8.40
C TYR A 132 5.26 -5.21 -7.11
N ASN A 133 6.40 -5.76 -6.69
CA ASN A 133 6.52 -6.39 -5.39
C ASN A 133 7.02 -5.37 -4.37
N MET A 134 6.46 -5.43 -3.17
CA MET A 134 7.05 -4.82 -1.99
C MET A 134 7.58 -5.94 -1.10
N ALA A 135 8.91 -6.13 -1.08
CA ALA A 135 9.54 -7.07 -0.17
C ALA A 135 9.76 -6.39 1.18
N LEU A 136 9.25 -6.99 2.23
CA LEU A 136 9.38 -6.54 3.60
C LEU A 136 10.43 -7.42 4.30
N THR A 137 11.22 -6.82 5.18
CA THR A 137 12.17 -7.56 6.00
C THR A 137 12.24 -6.96 7.39
N TYR A 138 12.22 -7.78 8.43
CA TYR A 138 12.31 -7.31 9.81
C TYR A 138 13.60 -6.52 10.02
N LYS A 139 13.48 -5.30 10.56
CA LYS A 139 14.62 -4.44 10.90
C LYS A 139 14.83 -4.35 12.40
N ARG A 140 13.78 -4.04 13.16
CA ARG A 140 13.83 -3.86 14.62
C ARG A 140 12.44 -3.82 15.24
N THR A 141 12.38 -3.96 16.56
CA THR A 141 11.21 -3.63 17.36
C THR A 141 11.41 -2.23 17.95
N GLN A 142 10.38 -1.39 17.93
CA GLN A 142 10.46 -0.01 18.41
C GLN A 142 9.25 0.32 19.29
N LEU A 143 9.51 0.89 20.47
CA LEU A 143 8.47 1.49 21.29
C LEU A 143 8.00 2.77 20.61
N VAL A 144 6.70 2.89 20.37
CA VAL A 144 6.08 4.02 19.68
C VAL A 144 4.89 4.56 20.46
N LYS A 145 4.61 5.84 20.25
CA LYS A 145 3.42 6.51 20.75
C LYS A 145 2.85 7.37 19.62
N THR A 146 1.63 7.07 19.21
CA THR A 146 0.85 7.83 18.22
C THR A 146 -0.54 8.13 18.80
N ASP A 147 -1.30 8.97 18.12
CA ASP A 147 -2.71 9.13 18.44
C ASP A 147 -3.45 7.82 18.17
N GLY A 148 -3.91 7.16 19.23
CA GLY A 148 -4.64 5.90 19.16
C GLY A 148 -3.81 4.61 19.31
N TYR A 149 -2.49 4.69 19.47
CA TYR A 149 -1.65 3.51 19.76
C TYR A 149 -0.42 3.86 20.61
N GLY A 150 -0.17 3.07 21.65
CA GLY A 150 1.05 3.14 22.46
C GLY A 150 1.53 1.75 22.80
N GLY A 151 2.75 1.40 22.35
CA GLY A 151 3.27 0.05 22.48
C GLY A 151 4.41 -0.26 21.53
N TYR A 152 4.76 -1.54 21.43
CA TYR A 152 5.80 -2.01 20.52
C TYR A 152 5.26 -2.19 19.10
N ALA A 153 5.92 -1.54 18.14
CA ALA A 153 5.73 -1.79 16.71
C ALA A 153 6.93 -2.54 16.13
N TYR A 154 6.68 -3.35 15.10
CA TYR A 154 7.74 -3.90 14.28
C TYR A 154 8.05 -2.97 13.13
N VAL A 155 9.32 -2.65 12.98
CA VAL A 155 9.80 -1.86 11.85
C VAL A 155 10.29 -2.82 10.78
N CYS A 156 9.66 -2.78 9.62
CA CYS A 156 10.06 -3.53 8.44
C CYS A 156 10.80 -2.60 7.49
N LYS A 157 11.94 -3.04 6.95
CA LYS A 157 12.55 -2.45 5.77
C LYS A 157 11.71 -2.81 4.54
N LEU A 158 11.54 -1.87 3.63
CA LEU A 158 10.83 -2.07 2.37
C LEU A 158 11.79 -2.06 1.18
N LYS A 159 11.54 -2.94 0.21
CA LYS A 159 12.22 -2.95 -1.09
C LYS A 159 11.19 -3.00 -2.21
N TYR A 160 11.19 -1.96 -3.04
CA TYR A 160 10.35 -1.85 -4.22
C TYR A 160 10.99 -2.58 -5.39
N VAL A 161 10.27 -3.55 -5.97
CA VAL A 161 10.71 -4.32 -7.14
C VAL A 161 9.67 -4.15 -8.26
N PRO A 162 9.94 -3.29 -9.26
CA PRO A 162 9.01 -3.07 -10.36
C PRO A 162 8.97 -4.29 -11.29
N ILE A 163 7.76 -4.71 -11.70
CA ILE A 163 7.56 -5.87 -12.58
C ILE A 163 7.08 -5.41 -13.96
N SER A 164 5.94 -4.72 -14.05
CA SER A 164 5.36 -4.26 -15.31
C SER A 164 4.52 -2.98 -15.16
N GLY A 165 4.01 -2.44 -16.26
CA GLY A 165 3.22 -1.20 -16.30
C GLY A 165 4.03 0.08 -16.12
N HIS A 166 5.30 0.07 -16.57
CA HIS A 166 6.18 1.23 -16.47
C HIS A 166 7.16 1.33 -17.65
N LYS A 167 7.78 2.50 -17.83
CA LYS A 167 8.84 2.69 -18.83
C LYS A 167 10.19 2.21 -18.27
N ARG A 168 10.88 1.33 -18.99
CA ARG A 168 12.24 0.91 -18.67
C ARG A 168 13.16 2.13 -18.59
N GLY A 169 13.80 2.28 -17.43
CA GLY A 169 14.72 3.39 -17.17
C GLY A 169 14.07 4.71 -16.76
N GLN A 170 12.77 4.73 -16.48
CA GLN A 170 12.10 5.88 -15.87
C GLN A 170 12.78 6.25 -14.55
N LYS A 171 13.16 7.53 -14.39
CA LYS A 171 14.02 7.98 -13.29
C LYS A 171 13.43 7.71 -11.90
N ASN A 172 12.14 7.98 -11.72
CA ASN A 172 11.43 7.73 -10.45
C ASN A 172 11.39 6.23 -10.10
N ILE A 173 11.12 5.35 -11.08
CA ILE A 173 11.13 3.89 -10.87
C ILE A 173 12.52 3.40 -10.49
N LYS A 174 13.56 3.84 -11.20
CA LYS A 174 14.95 3.50 -10.88
C LYS A 174 15.35 3.97 -9.48
N TYR A 175 14.98 5.19 -9.13
CA TYR A 175 15.24 5.75 -7.81
C TYR A 175 14.56 4.92 -6.72
N MET A 176 13.26 4.62 -6.86
CA MET A 176 12.51 3.80 -5.90
C MET A 176 13.07 2.38 -5.79
N ALA A 177 13.44 1.76 -6.91
CA ALA A 177 14.05 0.43 -6.91
C ALA A 177 15.44 0.41 -6.25
N ALA A 178 16.21 1.51 -6.35
CA ALA A 178 17.50 1.65 -5.68
C ALA A 178 17.39 2.13 -4.22
N ASN A 179 16.19 2.50 -3.75
CA ASN A 179 15.99 3.04 -2.42
C ASN A 179 16.13 1.95 -1.36
N GLU A 180 17.11 2.11 -0.47
CA GLU A 180 17.40 1.19 0.65
C GLU A 180 16.92 1.72 2.01
N GLY A 181 16.34 2.92 2.05
CA GLY A 181 15.95 3.58 3.30
C GLY A 181 14.44 3.59 3.57
N MET A 182 13.66 2.83 2.80
CA MET A 182 12.20 2.76 3.02
C MET A 182 11.88 1.90 4.24
N GLU A 183 11.02 2.43 5.12
CA GLU A 183 10.61 1.76 6.37
C GLU A 183 9.10 1.82 6.58
N LEU A 184 8.59 0.78 7.24
CA LEU A 184 7.20 0.60 7.60
C LEU A 184 7.10 0.20 9.07
N TRP A 185 6.24 0.84 9.85
CA TRP A 185 5.96 0.44 11.23
C TRP A 185 4.62 -0.27 11.27
N LEU A 186 4.63 -1.51 11.73
CA LEU A 186 3.48 -2.36 11.90
C LEU A 186 3.14 -2.50 13.38
N ALA A 187 1.89 -2.18 13.74
CA ALA A 187 1.35 -2.37 15.08
C ALA A 187 0.16 -3.33 15.07
N PRO A 188 -0.03 -4.13 16.11
CA PRO A 188 -1.18 -5.03 16.20
C PRO A 188 -2.48 -4.26 16.39
N ILE A 189 -3.54 -4.70 15.73
CA ILE A 189 -4.92 -4.26 16.03
C ILE A 189 -5.42 -5.05 17.23
N ALA A 190 -5.89 -4.35 18.26
CA ALA A 190 -6.38 -4.99 19.49
C ALA A 190 -7.45 -6.06 19.18
N LYS A 191 -7.29 -7.24 19.79
CA LYS A 191 -8.22 -8.39 19.68
C LYS A 191 -8.42 -8.94 18.26
N ARG A 192 -7.55 -8.63 17.30
CA ARG A 192 -7.59 -9.17 15.93
C ARG A 192 -6.22 -9.76 15.54
N PRO A 193 -6.17 -10.84 14.75
CA PRO A 193 -4.91 -11.44 14.26
C PRO A 193 -4.34 -10.65 13.06
N VAL A 194 -4.27 -9.33 13.18
CA VAL A 194 -3.89 -8.42 12.10
C VAL A 194 -3.00 -7.30 12.63
N PHE A 195 -1.95 -6.99 11.88
CA PHE A 195 -1.14 -5.80 12.03
C PHE A 195 -1.56 -4.74 11.01
N THR A 196 -1.40 -3.48 11.38
CA THR A 196 -1.64 -2.35 10.48
C THR A 196 -0.49 -1.37 10.50
N VAL A 197 -0.41 -0.56 9.45
CA VAL A 197 0.66 0.39 9.19
C VAL A 197 0.42 1.67 9.96
N ILE A 198 1.24 1.94 10.98
CA ILE A 198 1.12 3.14 11.80
C ILE A 198 2.09 4.27 11.41
N ARG A 199 3.05 3.98 10.52
CA ARG A 199 3.99 4.96 9.95
C ARG A 199 4.62 4.36 8.70
N VAL A 200 4.81 5.19 7.68
CA VAL A 200 5.64 4.87 6.50
C VAL A 200 6.67 5.96 6.34
N GLU A 201 7.90 5.58 6.03
CA GLU A 201 8.96 6.51 5.66
C GLU A 201 9.57 6.11 4.33
N VAL A 202 9.60 7.08 3.41
CA VAL A 202 10.16 6.90 2.08
C VAL A 202 11.13 8.05 1.81
N PRO A 203 12.45 7.80 1.80
CA PRO A 203 13.41 8.78 1.33
C PRO A 203 13.19 9.05 -0.15
N THR A 204 12.86 10.27 -0.53
CA THR A 204 12.71 10.67 -1.94
C THR A 204 13.81 11.67 -2.33
N TRP A 205 13.97 11.91 -3.63
CA TRP A 205 14.89 12.94 -4.14
C TRP A 205 14.52 14.36 -3.67
N LEU A 206 13.28 14.58 -3.23
CA LEU A 206 12.78 15.84 -2.65
C LEU A 206 12.94 15.91 -1.12
N GLY A 207 13.49 14.87 -0.50
CA GLY A 207 13.52 14.70 0.96
C GLY A 207 12.65 13.55 1.43
N GLN A 208 12.55 13.38 2.73
CA GLN A 208 11.82 12.26 3.33
C GLN A 208 10.32 12.52 3.31
N VAL A 209 9.57 11.60 2.69
CA VAL A 209 8.11 11.56 2.78
C VAL A 209 7.74 10.65 3.94
N THR A 210 6.95 11.18 4.87
CA THR A 210 6.42 10.42 6.00
C THR A 210 4.90 10.40 5.92
N ALA A 211 4.32 9.19 5.93
CA ALA A 211 2.88 9.01 6.04
C ALA A 211 2.53 8.57 7.47
N LEU A 212 1.65 9.34 8.11
CA LEU A 212 1.10 9.02 9.43
C LEU A 212 -0.43 8.89 9.31
N PRO A 213 -1.02 7.88 9.95
CA PRO A 213 -2.47 7.77 10.05
C PRO A 213 -3.00 8.86 10.99
N VAL A 214 -4.00 9.61 10.52
CA VAL A 214 -4.62 10.70 11.28
C VAL A 214 -5.61 10.17 12.32
N LYS A 215 -6.22 9.01 12.07
CA LYS A 215 -7.17 8.37 12.99
C LYS A 215 -7.29 6.89 12.69
N PHE A 216 -7.03 6.03 13.68
CA PHE A 216 -7.44 4.63 13.63
C PHE A 216 -8.76 4.45 14.36
N ARG A 217 -9.73 3.83 13.68
CA ARG A 217 -10.93 3.30 14.30
C ARG A 217 -10.98 1.81 14.01
N SER A 218 -10.73 0.99 15.02
CA SER A 218 -11.21 -0.37 15.05
C SER A 218 -12.50 -0.38 15.86
N ASN A 219 -13.65 -0.59 15.22
CA ASN A 219 -14.85 -0.95 15.96
C ASN A 219 -14.62 -2.38 16.48
N ALA A 220 -14.23 -2.48 17.74
CA ALA A 220 -14.42 -3.71 18.49
C ALA A 220 -15.73 -3.52 19.23
N GLN A 221 -16.83 -4.01 18.66
CA GLN A 221 -17.97 -4.42 19.47
C GLN A 221 -17.69 -5.83 19.98
#